data_AF-A0A423EYF4-F1
#
_entry.id   AF-A0A423EYF4-F1
#
_cell.length_a   1.000
_cell.length_b   1.000
_cell.length_c   1.000
_cell.angle_alpha   90.00
_cell.angle_beta   90.00
_cell.angle_gamma   90.00
#
_symmetry.space_group_name_H-M   'P 1'
#
loop_
_entity.id
_entity.type
_entity.pdbx_description
1 polymer ?
#
loop_
_entity_poly.entity_id
_entity_poly.type
_entity_poly.pdbx_seq_one_letter_code
_entity_poly.pdbx_strand_id
1 'polypeptide(L)'
;MDTLNKSQIEQALAARLPSYTVTCTLHADGTLSAILSGPETDHFAITGIVRAHYRGAEAIARLANEILREMVLSRQGMRSSRLQASSALAMCEEHQDR
;
A
#
# COMPACT_ATOMS: atom_id res chain seq x y z
N MET A 1 0.18 -16.97 20.82
CA MET A 1 -0.99 -16.16 20.42
C MET A 1 -0.44 -14.93 19.70
N ASP A 2 0.29 -15.17 18.59
CA ASP A 2 1.27 -14.21 18.05
C ASP A 2 0.93 -13.95 16.59
N THR A 3 -0.21 -13.29 16.39
CA THR A 3 -0.60 -12.83 15.05
C THR A 3 -0.32 -11.34 14.96
N LEU A 4 0.24 -10.91 13.83
CA LEU A 4 0.60 -9.52 13.58
C LEU A 4 -0.55 -8.58 13.92
N ASN A 5 -0.33 -7.65 14.84
CA ASN A 5 -1.32 -6.64 15.23
C ASN A 5 -1.25 -5.44 14.29
N LYS A 6 -2.42 -4.90 13.92
CA LYS A 6 -2.58 -3.71 13.07
C LYS A 6 -1.61 -2.58 13.50
N SER A 7 -1.67 -2.20 14.77
CA SER A 7 -0.87 -1.09 15.32
C SER A 7 0.64 -1.32 15.23
N GLN A 8 1.11 -2.56 15.34
CA GLN A 8 2.53 -2.87 15.24
C GLN A 8 3.03 -2.77 13.79
N ILE A 9 2.20 -3.21 12.84
CA ILE A 9 2.49 -3.06 11.42
C ILE A 9 2.52 -1.57 11.05
N GLU A 10 1.52 -0.82 11.50
CA GLU A 10 1.44 0.63 11.29
C GLU A 10 2.66 1.35 11.87
N GLN A 11 3.07 1.05 13.11
CA GLN A 11 4.29 1.62 13.67
C GLN A 11 5.55 1.26 12.88
N ALA A 12 5.71 0.00 12.47
CA ALA A 12 6.88 -0.43 11.74
C ALA A 12 7.00 0.22 10.35
N LEU A 13 5.86 0.47 9.69
CA LEU A 13 5.80 1.19 8.43
C LEU A 13 5.99 2.69 8.62
N ALA A 14 5.32 3.32 9.61
CA ALA A 14 5.45 4.74 9.91
C ALA A 14 6.86 5.13 10.36
N ALA A 15 7.54 4.25 11.12
CA ALA A 15 8.93 4.45 11.52
C ALA A 15 9.90 4.50 10.31
N ARG A 16 9.54 3.84 9.20
CA ARG A 16 10.34 3.83 7.97
C ARG A 16 9.89 4.88 6.96
N LEU A 17 8.61 5.28 7.01
CA LEU A 17 8.02 6.31 6.15
C LEU A 17 7.38 7.42 6.99
N PRO A 18 8.18 8.26 7.67
CA PRO A 18 7.66 9.32 8.55
C PRO A 18 6.84 10.38 7.80
N SER A 19 7.05 10.52 6.49
CA SER A 19 6.30 11.45 5.64
C SER A 19 5.02 10.86 5.04
N TYR A 20 4.71 9.58 5.28
CA TYR A 20 3.54 8.91 4.74
C TYR A 20 2.52 8.62 5.82
N THR A 21 1.25 8.71 5.45
CA THR A 21 0.15 8.20 6.26
C THR A 21 -0.03 6.72 5.99
N VAL A 22 0.14 5.90 7.03
CA VAL A 22 -0.04 4.46 6.96
C VAL A 22 -1.39 4.08 7.54
N THR A 23 -2.18 3.34 6.77
CA THR A 23 -3.46 2.78 7.21
C THR A 23 -3.47 1.29 6.95
N CYS A 24 -3.63 0.49 8.01
CA CYS A 24 -3.74 -0.96 7.88
C CYS A 24 -5.16 -1.44 8.15
N THR A 25 -5.67 -2.38 7.35
CA THR A 25 -6.99 -3.00 7.54
C THR A 25 -6.81 -4.50 7.66
N LEU A 26 -7.27 -5.06 8.77
CA LEU A 26 -7.33 -6.51 8.96
C LEU A 26 -8.69 -6.99 8.49
N HIS A 27 -8.69 -7.97 7.60
CA HIS A 27 -9.91 -8.58 7.10
C HIS A 27 -10.23 -9.87 7.86
N ALA A 28 -11.51 -10.21 7.93
CA ALA A 28 -12.00 -11.36 8.68
C ALA A 28 -11.57 -12.72 8.08
N ASP A 29 -11.19 -12.74 6.80
CA ASP A 29 -10.59 -13.91 6.13
C ASP A 29 -9.14 -14.18 6.55
N GLY A 30 -8.54 -13.28 7.34
CA GLY A 30 -7.17 -13.42 7.83
C GLY A 30 -6.12 -12.74 6.96
N THR A 31 -6.52 -12.09 5.87
CA THR A 31 -5.63 -11.19 5.12
C THR A 31 -5.52 -9.80 5.75
N LEU A 32 -4.43 -9.13 5.41
CA LEU A 32 -4.13 -7.76 5.75
C LEU A 32 -4.07 -6.94 4.45
N SER A 33 -4.63 -5.75 4.53
CA SER A 33 -4.44 -4.69 3.54
C SER A 33 -3.71 -3.54 4.19
N ALA A 34 -2.79 -2.90 3.47
CA ALA A 34 -2.08 -1.71 3.93
C ALA A 34 -2.10 -0.65 2.83
N ILE A 35 -2.44 0.58 3.21
CA ILE A 35 -2.51 1.74 2.34
C ILE A 35 -1.50 2.75 2.86
N LEU A 36 -0.66 3.24 1.97
CA LEU A 36 0.43 4.18 2.22
C LEU A 36 0.17 5.39 1.35
N SER A 37 -0.16 6.52 1.99
CA SER A 37 -0.53 7.77 1.32
C SER A 37 0.54 8.84 1.59
N GLY A 38 1.23 9.26 0.56
CA GLY A 38 2.27 10.29 0.61
C GLY A 38 1.76 11.71 0.36
N PRO A 39 2.61 12.73 0.55
CA PRO A 39 2.22 14.15 0.56
C PRO A 39 1.94 14.80 -0.81
N GLU A 40 1.78 14.06 -1.90
CA GLU A 40 1.49 14.61 -3.23
C GLU A 40 0.33 13.87 -3.89
N THR A 41 0.66 12.84 -4.68
CA THR A 41 -0.29 11.93 -5.33
C THR A 41 0.20 10.49 -5.24
N ASP A 42 1.19 10.27 -4.38
CA ASP A 42 1.82 8.97 -4.21
C ASP A 42 0.99 8.14 -3.23
N HIS A 43 0.13 7.30 -3.81
CA HIS A 43 -0.68 6.35 -3.07
C HIS A 43 -0.26 4.94 -3.45
N PHE A 44 0.14 4.15 -2.46
CA PHE A 44 0.49 2.76 -2.62
C PHE A 44 -0.43 1.91 -1.74
N ALA A 45 -1.21 1.03 -2.37
CA ALA A 45 -2.08 0.10 -1.68
C ALA A 45 -1.65 -1.32 -1.98
N ILE A 46 -1.52 -2.12 -0.92
CA ILE A 46 -1.26 -3.55 -1.01
C ILE A 46 -2.37 -4.29 -0.26
N THR A 47 -2.94 -5.29 -0.90
CA THR A 47 -4.06 -6.09 -0.37
C THR A 47 -3.73 -7.58 -0.47
N GLY A 48 -4.45 -8.42 0.28
CA GLY A 48 -4.29 -9.88 0.20
C GLY A 48 -3.04 -10.41 0.89
N ILE A 49 -2.43 -9.66 1.82
CA ILE A 49 -1.28 -10.14 2.59
C ILE A 49 -1.76 -11.21 3.57
N VAL A 50 -1.38 -12.46 3.35
CA VAL A 50 -1.80 -13.58 4.21
C VAL A 50 -0.98 -13.60 5.50
N ARG A 51 -1.57 -13.20 6.63
CA ARG A 51 -0.89 -13.12 7.95
C ARG A 51 -0.35 -14.47 8.42
N ALA A 52 -0.94 -15.58 7.99
CA ALA A 52 -0.50 -16.91 8.37
C ALA A 52 0.96 -17.23 7.99
N HIS A 53 1.49 -16.59 6.95
CA HIS A 53 2.87 -16.74 6.48
C HIS A 53 3.89 -15.97 7.33
N TYR A 54 3.43 -15.03 8.16
CA TYR A 54 4.27 -14.15 8.94
C TYR A 54 4.14 -14.52 10.43
N ARG A 55 5.08 -15.32 10.94
CA ARG A 55 5.11 -15.78 12.34
C ARG A 55 6.42 -15.44 13.02
N GLY A 56 6.34 -15.14 14.32
CA GLY A 56 7.50 -14.81 15.17
C GLY A 56 7.78 -13.31 15.30
N ALA A 57 8.76 -12.97 16.14
CA ALA A 57 9.08 -11.58 16.48
C ALA A 57 9.51 -10.73 15.27
N GLU A 58 10.12 -11.37 14.26
CA GLU A 58 10.62 -10.68 13.06
C GLU A 58 9.59 -10.58 11.92
N ALA A 59 8.41 -11.16 12.10
CA ALA A 59 7.34 -11.19 11.10
C ALA A 59 6.91 -9.79 10.65
N ILE A 60 6.81 -8.85 11.60
CA ILE A 60 6.44 -7.45 11.34
C ILE A 60 7.52 -6.76 10.53
N ALA A 61 8.79 -6.95 10.93
CA ALA A 61 9.93 -6.31 10.28
C ALA A 61 10.11 -6.82 8.85
N ARG A 62 9.97 -8.15 8.64
CA ARG A 62 9.97 -8.75 7.30
C ARG A 62 8.84 -8.20 6.45
N LEU A 63 7.61 -8.21 6.97
CA LEU A 63 6.46 -7.69 6.23
C LEU A 63 6.66 -6.22 5.83
N ALA A 64 7.06 -5.38 6.77
CA ALA A 64 7.31 -3.96 6.50
C ALA A 64 8.41 -3.77 5.43
N ASN A 65 9.51 -4.53 5.52
CA ASN A 65 10.58 -4.44 4.53
C ASN A 65 10.13 -4.90 3.14
N GLU A 66 9.31 -5.95 3.03
CA GLU A 66 8.79 -6.43 1.74
C GLU A 66 7.88 -5.38 1.09
N ILE A 67 6.94 -4.80 1.85
CA ILE A 67 6.04 -3.74 1.36
C ILE A 67 6.85 -2.54 0.87
N LEU A 68 7.87 -2.12 1.62
CA LEU A 68 8.71 -0.99 1.25
C LEU A 68 9.59 -1.30 0.04
N ARG A 69 10.11 -2.53 -0.06
CA ARG A 69 10.90 -2.95 -1.20
C ARG A 69 10.06 -2.95 -2.47
N GLU A 70 8.86 -3.52 -2.42
CA GLU A 70 7.90 -3.50 -3.52
C GLU A 70 7.53 -2.08 -3.92
N MET A 71 7.25 -1.21 -2.94
CA MET A 71 6.98 0.21 -3.18
C MET A 71 8.15 0.89 -3.89
N VAL A 72 9.37 0.70 -3.41
CA VAL A 72 10.56 1.33 -4.00
C VAL A 72 10.84 0.76 -5.39
N LEU A 73 10.68 -0.54 -5.61
CA LEU A 73 10.83 -1.17 -6.92
C LEU A 73 9.77 -0.70 -7.90
N SER A 74 8.51 -0.58 -7.47
CA SER A 74 7.40 -0.05 -8.28
C SER A 74 7.70 1.39 -8.72
N ARG A 75 8.24 2.23 -7.82
CA ARG A 75 8.69 3.59 -8.15
C ARG A 75 9.93 3.63 -9.04
N GLN A 76 10.88 2.72 -8.85
CA GLN A 76 12.09 2.66 -9.67
C GLN A 76 11.79 2.17 -11.09
N GLY A 77 10.86 1.22 -11.26
CA GLY A 77 10.34 0.82 -12.58
C GLY A 77 9.61 1.97 -13.29
N MET A 78 8.94 2.85 -12.53
CA MET A 78 8.29 4.05 -13.05
C MET A 78 9.25 5.17 -13.48
N ARG A 79 10.51 5.19 -13.02
CA ARG A 79 11.52 6.11 -13.58
C ARG A 79 11.98 5.74 -14.99
N SER A 80 11.57 4.58 -15.52
CA SER A 80 11.79 4.21 -16.93
C SER A 80 10.52 3.94 -17.74
N SER A 81 9.33 3.99 -17.15
CA SER A 81 8.08 3.85 -17.90
C SER A 81 7.34 5.19 -17.96
N ARG A 82 7.58 5.93 -19.05
CA ARG A 82 6.53 6.79 -19.59
C ARG A 82 5.27 5.94 -19.75
N LEU A 83 4.15 6.45 -19.23
CA LEU A 83 2.75 6.11 -19.53
C LEU A 83 2.04 5.01 -18.71
N GLN A 84 0.77 5.35 -18.42
CA GLN A 84 -0.41 4.56 -18.03
C GLN A 84 -0.51 4.11 -16.57
N ALA A 85 -1.61 4.32 -15.84
CA ALA A 85 -2.90 5.00 -15.99
C ALA A 85 -3.45 5.11 -14.55
N SER A 86 -4.20 6.10 -14.09
CA SER A 86 -5.56 6.40 -14.53
C SER A 86 -6.07 7.67 -13.85
N SER A 87 -6.22 8.74 -14.63
CA SER A 87 -7.27 9.73 -14.40
C SER A 87 -8.60 9.08 -14.81
N ALA A 88 -9.13 8.24 -13.93
CA ALA A 88 -10.49 7.72 -14.03
C ALA A 88 -11.34 8.48 -13.01
N LEU A 89 -11.90 9.63 -13.40
CA LEU A 89 -13.21 10.15 -12.97
C LEU A 89 -13.42 11.60 -13.44
N ALA A 90 -14.65 11.85 -13.94
CA ALA A 90 -15.30 13.13 -14.24
C ALA A 90 -14.87 13.76 -15.60
N MET A 91 -15.73 14.05 -16.58
CA MET A 91 -17.15 14.49 -16.59
C MET A 91 -17.78 14.10 -17.95
N CYS A 92 -18.96 13.47 -17.97
CA CYS A 92 -20.28 14.07 -18.22
C CYS A 92 -20.46 14.69 -19.61
N GLU A 93 -21.49 14.19 -20.32
CA GLU A 93 -22.44 14.85 -21.25
C GLU A 93 -22.02 16.21 -21.83
N GLU A 94 -22.09 16.45 -23.13
CA GLU A 94 -23.35 16.73 -23.86
C GLU A 94 -23.02 16.96 -25.36
N HIS A 95 -23.93 16.62 -26.28
CA HIS A 95 -24.34 17.35 -27.52
C HIS A 95 -23.28 17.97 -28.48
N GLN A 96 -23.44 18.10 -29.81
CA GLN A 96 -24.57 18.06 -30.74
C GLN A 96 -24.02 18.19 -32.19
N ASP A 97 -24.71 17.57 -33.15
CA ASP A 97 -25.01 18.01 -34.54
C ASP A 97 -23.95 18.72 -35.39
N ARG A 98 -23.53 18.06 -36.49
CA ARG A 98 -23.74 18.58 -37.85
C ARG A 98 -23.52 17.53 -38.94
#